data_AF-A0A3M0I3J4-F1
#
_entry.id   AF-A0A3M0I3J4-F1
#
_cell.length_a   1.000
_cell.length_b   1.000
_cell.length_c   1.000
_cell.angle_alpha   90.00
_cell.angle_beta   90.00
_cell.angle_gamma   90.00
#
_symmetry.space_group_name_H-M   'P 1'
#
loop_
_entity.id
_entity.type
_entity.pdbx_description
1 polymer ?
#
loop_
_entity_poly.entity_id
_entity_poly.type
_entity_poly.pdbx_seq_one_letter_code
_entity_poly.pdbx_strand_id
1 'polypeptide(L)'
;MSQQLAPPGPDRTAAAPAKRKRRVTRALLRNPMAVGSVVTLAAMTLLCLLAPVITSHDPMYSSVEHVNAPTGTEGWWLGGDAQGRDMWSRLLASIGVSLTAALIGTGVSIVIGVVFGLIAGYVGRAIDSIASWVFNLVLALPTLLILIVLLPVTRGSYQLTMLLLGVMLSPGVYRLVRNMVIGVRRELYIDAAKVAGLSTWRILTRHVFFVVRGPIVIQAAFIATICINVQAGLAFLGVGANTPSFGSMISQAFTNLYGHPVQLLWPTLGLVALTGSLILFANAYRDALAGTTTAARRRSRRAIADVTRHADEAAPAAEKPTGKALLTVQDLSIAYPRPDGSLNEVVHKVSLTVDSGEVVGLVGESGSGKTQTAFAILGLLPHEAVVTAKEASLDGRPLLAMTPAELRKLRGPGVAYIPQEPMSNLDPSFTVGSQLVEALRRTMPRVQARQRVLELLARVGIPDPERTFDSYPHQISGGMAQRVLIAGAVATHPKVLIADEPTTALDVTVQAEILDLLRELQRELKMAVLLVTHNFGVVADLCDRVVVMRDGRDVETGEVRQIFSRPAHEYTKSLIDSILDEETLRTDAPVSKAKEGAR
;
A
#
# COMPACT_ATOMS: atom_id res chain seq x y z
N MET A 1 48.22 -22.59 14.05
CA MET A 1 47.16 -23.00 15.00
C MET A 1 45.83 -22.87 14.30
N SER A 2 45.32 -23.99 13.85
CA SER A 2 44.07 -24.18 13.12
C SER A 2 42.89 -24.03 14.07
N GLN A 3 42.04 -23.02 13.87
CA GLN A 3 40.68 -23.02 14.42
C GLN A 3 39.70 -22.97 13.25
N GLN A 4 39.04 -24.11 13.06
CA GLN A 4 38.00 -24.36 12.08
C GLN A 4 36.80 -23.44 12.33
N LEU A 5 36.38 -22.70 11.29
CA LEU A 5 35.06 -22.09 11.25
C LEU A 5 33.99 -23.21 11.27
N ALA A 6 33.12 -23.15 12.27
CA ALA A 6 31.88 -23.92 12.28
C ALA A 6 30.93 -23.41 11.17
N PRO A 7 30.16 -24.28 10.50
CA PRO A 7 29.24 -23.86 9.46
C PRO A 7 28.07 -23.04 10.04
N PRO A 8 27.53 -22.07 9.30
CA PRO A 8 26.37 -21.30 9.75
C PRO A 8 25.17 -22.24 9.91
N GLY A 9 24.54 -22.19 11.09
CA GLY A 9 23.33 -22.96 11.40
C GLY A 9 22.16 -22.59 10.46
N PRO A 10 21.16 -23.47 10.32
CA PRO A 10 20.14 -23.33 9.31
C PRO A 10 19.30 -22.06 9.53
N ASP A 11 19.17 -21.31 8.44
CA ASP A 11 18.26 -20.19 8.22
C ASP A 11 16.92 -20.34 8.97
N ARG A 12 16.65 -19.46 9.93
CA ARG A 12 15.36 -19.39 10.63
C ARG A 12 14.32 -18.57 9.84
N THR A 13 14.28 -18.71 8.52
CA THR A 13 13.35 -17.98 7.61
C THR A 13 12.08 -18.76 7.26
N ALA A 14 11.63 -19.69 8.11
CA ALA A 14 10.30 -20.28 8.00
C ALA A 14 9.61 -20.35 9.37
N ALA A 15 8.88 -19.28 9.73
CA ALA A 15 7.90 -19.39 10.79
C ALA A 15 6.90 -20.50 10.43
N ALA A 16 6.94 -21.62 11.17
CA ALA A 16 6.13 -22.80 10.93
C ALA A 16 4.64 -22.43 10.68
N PRO A 17 3.98 -23.01 9.66
CA PRO A 17 2.62 -22.63 9.23
C PRO A 17 1.58 -22.69 10.36
N ALA A 18 1.82 -23.54 11.38
CA ALA A 18 0.99 -23.64 12.59
C ALA A 18 1.01 -22.35 13.45
N LYS A 19 2.16 -21.67 13.58
CA LYS A 19 2.28 -20.41 14.35
C LYS A 19 1.56 -19.25 13.66
N ARG A 20 1.51 -19.24 12.32
CA ARG A 20 0.81 -18.24 11.51
C ARG A 20 -0.72 -18.42 11.55
N LYS A 21 -1.22 -19.66 11.45
CA LYS A 21 -2.66 -19.97 11.60
C LYS A 21 -3.21 -19.56 12.98
N ARG A 22 -2.45 -19.79 14.06
CA ARG A 22 -2.80 -19.34 15.42
C ARG A 22 -2.84 -17.82 15.59
N ARG A 23 -2.11 -17.05 14.78
CA ARG A 23 -2.14 -15.58 14.80
C ARG A 23 -3.37 -15.01 14.10
N VAL A 24 -3.76 -15.56 12.94
CA VAL A 24 -4.93 -15.08 12.18
C VAL A 24 -6.23 -15.35 12.93
N THR A 25 -6.41 -16.56 13.46
CA THR A 25 -7.59 -16.94 14.27
C THR A 25 -7.73 -16.07 15.52
N ARG A 26 -6.63 -15.82 16.23
CA ARG A 26 -6.61 -14.94 17.41
C ARG A 26 -6.86 -13.47 17.06
N ALA A 27 -6.43 -13.01 15.88
CA ALA A 27 -6.71 -11.66 15.41
C ALA A 27 -8.21 -11.50 15.07
N LEU A 28 -8.81 -12.51 14.43
CA LEU A 28 -10.23 -12.51 14.09
C LEU A 28 -11.11 -12.47 15.35
N LEU A 29 -10.80 -13.31 16.35
CA LEU A 29 -11.53 -13.37 17.62
C LEU A 29 -11.43 -12.08 18.47
N ARG A 30 -10.50 -11.18 18.15
CA ARG A 30 -10.35 -9.89 18.84
C ARG A 30 -11.07 -8.74 18.14
N ASN A 31 -11.55 -8.94 16.92
CA ASN A 31 -12.27 -7.92 16.17
C ASN A 31 -13.79 -8.09 16.43
N PRO A 32 -14.45 -7.13 17.09
CA PRO A 32 -15.87 -7.25 17.46
C PRO A 32 -16.79 -7.38 16.24
N MET A 33 -16.45 -6.71 15.11
CA MET A 33 -17.20 -6.83 13.86
C MET A 33 -17.06 -8.22 13.24
N ALA A 34 -15.88 -8.83 13.38
CA ALA A 34 -15.62 -10.19 12.90
C ALA A 34 -16.38 -11.22 13.73
N VAL A 35 -16.38 -11.06 15.06
CA VAL A 35 -17.13 -11.94 15.95
C VAL A 35 -18.63 -11.81 15.70
N GLY A 36 -19.15 -10.59 15.61
CA GLY A 36 -20.57 -10.35 15.31
C GLY A 36 -21.01 -10.98 13.99
N SER A 37 -20.26 -10.75 12.91
CA SER A 37 -20.57 -11.35 11.60
C SER A 37 -20.50 -12.88 11.59
N VAL A 38 -19.50 -13.48 12.24
CA VAL A 38 -19.41 -14.95 12.37
C VAL A 38 -20.57 -15.50 13.18
N VAL A 39 -20.93 -14.87 14.30
CA VAL A 39 -22.04 -15.29 15.15
C VAL A 39 -23.36 -15.22 14.38
N THR A 40 -23.62 -14.13 13.65
CA THR A 40 -24.83 -13.99 12.84
C THR A 40 -24.89 -15.04 11.73
N LEU A 41 -23.81 -15.24 10.96
CA LEU A 41 -23.78 -16.27 9.92
C LEU A 41 -23.94 -17.68 10.49
N ALA A 42 -23.31 -17.99 11.62
CA ALA A 42 -23.44 -19.27 12.30
C ALA A 42 -24.86 -19.49 12.83
N ALA A 43 -25.48 -18.47 13.44
CA ALA A 43 -26.84 -18.53 13.92
C ALA A 43 -27.83 -18.75 12.77
N MET A 44 -27.70 -18.00 11.66
CA MET A 44 -28.56 -18.19 10.48
C MET A 44 -28.38 -19.56 9.85
N THR A 45 -27.14 -20.05 9.75
CA THR A 45 -26.85 -21.39 9.23
C THR A 45 -27.43 -22.47 10.14
N LEU A 46 -27.30 -22.32 11.46
CA LEU A 46 -27.85 -23.25 12.44
C LEU A 46 -29.38 -23.25 12.40
N LEU A 47 -30.02 -22.09 12.32
CA LEU A 47 -31.47 -21.95 12.17
C LEU A 47 -31.97 -22.61 10.88
N CYS A 48 -31.21 -22.50 9.78
CA CYS A 48 -31.51 -23.20 8.54
C CYS A 48 -31.38 -24.74 8.67
N LEU A 49 -30.34 -25.23 9.36
CA LEU A 49 -30.14 -26.67 9.54
C LEU A 49 -31.16 -27.29 10.49
N LEU A 50 -31.57 -26.54 11.51
CA LEU A 50 -32.61 -26.95 12.46
C LEU A 50 -34.03 -26.70 11.92
N ALA A 51 -34.18 -26.03 10.78
CA ALA A 51 -35.48 -25.70 10.18
C ALA A 51 -36.45 -26.88 10.18
N PRO A 52 -36.09 -28.09 9.70
CA PRO A 52 -37.03 -29.23 9.67
C PRO A 52 -37.58 -29.67 11.03
N VAL A 53 -36.93 -29.28 12.13
CA VAL A 53 -37.31 -29.64 13.51
C VAL A 53 -38.06 -28.49 14.20
N ILE A 54 -37.72 -27.23 13.88
CA ILE A 54 -38.26 -26.04 14.54
C ILE A 54 -39.45 -25.41 13.80
N THR A 55 -39.75 -25.87 12.58
CA THR A 55 -40.91 -25.42 11.80
C THR A 55 -42.07 -26.39 11.96
N SER A 56 -43.25 -25.86 12.27
CA SER A 56 -44.48 -26.65 12.39
C SER A 56 -45.06 -27.06 11.04
N HIS A 57 -44.69 -26.36 9.95
CA HIS A 57 -45.32 -26.50 8.64
C HIS A 57 -44.25 -26.61 7.54
N ASP A 58 -44.61 -27.27 6.43
CA ASP A 58 -43.80 -27.19 5.22
C ASP A 58 -43.77 -25.73 4.70
N PRO A 59 -42.63 -25.21 4.23
CA PRO A 59 -42.55 -23.83 3.72
C PRO A 59 -43.54 -23.50 2.60
N MET A 60 -44.01 -24.51 1.85
CA MET A 60 -44.98 -24.36 0.77
C MET A 60 -46.42 -24.70 1.20
N TYR A 61 -46.63 -25.16 2.44
CA TYR A 61 -47.97 -25.42 2.97
C TYR A 61 -48.79 -24.14 3.03
N SER A 62 -49.98 -24.15 2.43
CA SER A 62 -50.91 -23.03 2.32
C SER A 62 -52.22 -23.36 3.03
N SER A 63 -52.67 -22.47 3.91
CA SER A 63 -53.91 -22.60 4.66
C SER A 63 -54.85 -21.43 4.35
N VAL A 64 -56.08 -21.73 3.90
CA VAL A 64 -57.10 -20.71 3.59
C VAL A 64 -57.50 -19.92 4.84
N GLU A 65 -57.50 -20.55 6.02
CA GLU A 65 -57.86 -19.90 7.29
C GLU A 65 -56.80 -18.89 7.79
N HIS A 66 -55.56 -19.00 7.31
CA HIS A 66 -54.41 -18.25 7.81
C HIS A 66 -53.88 -17.24 6.79
N VAL A 67 -54.69 -16.89 5.79
CA VAL A 67 -54.37 -15.83 4.81
C VAL A 67 -54.20 -14.51 5.54
N ASN A 68 -53.01 -13.91 5.40
CA ASN A 68 -52.64 -12.67 6.09
C ASN A 68 -52.77 -12.74 7.62
N ALA A 69 -52.60 -13.92 8.22
CA ALA A 69 -52.66 -14.08 9.66
C ALA A 69 -51.66 -13.12 10.36
N PRO A 70 -52.07 -12.43 11.43
CA PRO A 70 -51.20 -11.50 12.14
C PRO A 70 -50.03 -12.24 12.81
N THR A 71 -48.96 -11.52 13.10
CA THR A 71 -47.83 -12.03 13.89
C THR A 71 -48.29 -12.53 15.25
N GLY A 72 -47.82 -13.70 15.68
CA GLY A 72 -48.20 -14.30 16.96
C GLY A 72 -49.45 -15.18 16.91
N THR A 73 -49.99 -15.47 15.71
CA THR A 73 -51.04 -16.47 15.53
C THR A 73 -50.50 -17.86 15.90
N GLU A 74 -51.29 -18.68 16.59
CA GLU A 74 -50.87 -20.02 17.04
C GLU A 74 -50.49 -20.87 15.81
N GLY A 75 -49.27 -21.42 15.79
CA GLY A 75 -48.72 -22.12 14.62
C GLY A 75 -48.14 -21.26 13.50
N TRP A 76 -48.38 -19.93 13.49
CA TRP A 76 -47.87 -18.94 12.53
C TRP A 76 -47.15 -17.79 13.27
N TRP A 77 -45.99 -18.08 13.85
CA TRP A 77 -45.28 -17.14 14.74
C TRP A 77 -44.96 -15.80 14.11
N LEU A 78 -44.46 -15.80 12.86
CA LEU A 78 -44.21 -14.57 12.09
C LEU A 78 -45.41 -14.13 11.25
N GLY A 79 -46.57 -14.77 11.40
CA GLY A 79 -47.78 -14.52 10.62
C GLY A 79 -47.86 -15.33 9.33
N GLY A 80 -49.00 -15.19 8.66
CA GLY A 80 -49.29 -15.78 7.35
C GLY A 80 -49.11 -14.78 6.22
N ASP A 81 -48.62 -15.25 5.08
CA ASP A 81 -48.55 -14.43 3.86
C ASP A 81 -49.92 -14.31 3.16
N ALA A 82 -49.97 -13.58 2.04
CA ALA A 82 -51.18 -13.42 1.22
C ALA A 82 -51.72 -14.73 0.61
N GLN A 83 -50.98 -15.83 0.71
CA GLN A 83 -51.39 -17.17 0.28
C GLN A 83 -51.59 -18.11 1.48
N GLY A 84 -51.60 -17.58 2.71
CA GLY A 84 -51.80 -18.37 3.93
C GLY A 84 -50.65 -19.30 4.29
N ARG A 85 -49.43 -19.05 3.79
CA ARG A 85 -48.24 -19.82 4.14
C ARG A 85 -47.50 -19.21 5.32
N ASP A 86 -46.87 -20.06 6.14
CA ASP A 86 -46.12 -19.63 7.32
C ASP A 86 -44.83 -18.86 6.96
N MET A 87 -44.77 -17.61 7.39
CA MET A 87 -43.62 -16.73 7.18
C MET A 87 -42.36 -17.23 7.88
N TRP A 88 -42.47 -17.88 9.05
CA TRP A 88 -41.32 -18.41 9.79
C TRP A 88 -40.65 -19.53 9.02
N SER A 89 -41.42 -20.53 8.61
CA SER A 89 -40.93 -21.65 7.81
C SER A 89 -40.32 -21.21 6.48
N ARG A 90 -40.93 -20.23 5.80
CA ARG A 90 -40.40 -19.66 4.55
C ARG A 90 -39.12 -18.86 4.75
N LEU A 91 -38.99 -18.11 5.86
CA LEU A 91 -37.79 -17.35 6.17
C LEU A 91 -36.59 -18.27 6.35
N LEU A 92 -36.74 -19.34 7.13
CA LEU A 92 -35.68 -20.31 7.39
C LEU A 92 -35.25 -21.06 6.11
N ALA A 93 -36.21 -21.49 5.30
CA ALA A 93 -35.93 -22.13 4.02
C ALA A 93 -35.21 -21.18 3.04
N SER A 94 -35.55 -19.89 3.06
CA SER A 94 -34.92 -18.85 2.21
C SER A 94 -33.44 -18.63 2.54
N ILE A 95 -33.05 -18.79 3.82
CA ILE A 95 -31.63 -18.77 4.24
C ILE A 95 -30.87 -19.90 3.52
N GLY A 96 -31.43 -21.11 3.52
CA GLY A 96 -30.82 -22.28 2.87
C GLY A 96 -30.65 -22.10 1.36
N VAL A 97 -31.67 -21.58 0.68
CA VAL A 97 -31.60 -21.27 -0.75
C VAL A 97 -30.50 -20.24 -1.04
N SER A 98 -30.40 -19.18 -0.23
CA SER A 98 -29.39 -18.13 -0.38
C SER A 98 -27.96 -18.63 -0.12
N LEU A 99 -27.76 -19.43 0.95
CA LEU A 99 -26.46 -20.04 1.25
C LEU A 99 -26.02 -21.01 0.15
N THR A 100 -26.94 -21.81 -0.38
CA THR A 100 -26.68 -22.74 -1.49
C THR A 100 -26.32 -21.98 -2.75
N ALA A 101 -27.07 -20.91 -3.07
CA ALA A 101 -26.81 -20.06 -4.22
C ALA A 101 -25.43 -19.39 -4.14
N ALA A 102 -25.08 -18.84 -2.97
CA ALA A 102 -23.76 -18.28 -2.69
C ALA A 102 -22.65 -19.32 -2.88
N LEU A 103 -22.82 -20.53 -2.33
CA LEU A 103 -21.81 -21.58 -2.39
C LEU A 103 -21.53 -22.05 -3.83
N ILE A 104 -22.59 -22.33 -4.59
CA ILE A 104 -22.47 -22.81 -5.98
C ILE A 104 -21.84 -21.73 -6.87
N GLY A 105 -22.45 -20.54 -6.91
CA GLY A 105 -22.01 -19.48 -7.82
C GLY A 105 -20.59 -18.99 -7.50
N THR A 106 -20.27 -18.83 -6.21
CA THR A 106 -18.92 -18.44 -5.77
C THR A 106 -17.91 -19.54 -6.04
N GLY A 107 -18.24 -20.80 -5.74
CA GLY A 107 -17.35 -21.94 -5.96
C GLY A 107 -16.94 -22.04 -7.42
N VAL A 108 -17.92 -22.02 -8.34
CA VAL A 108 -17.67 -22.08 -9.79
C VAL A 108 -16.84 -20.88 -10.26
N SER A 109 -17.22 -19.67 -9.85
CA SER A 109 -16.52 -18.44 -10.25
C SER A 109 -15.07 -18.41 -9.80
N ILE A 110 -14.81 -18.80 -8.55
CA ILE A 110 -13.47 -18.83 -7.96
C ILE A 110 -12.63 -19.94 -8.61
N VAL A 111 -13.17 -21.14 -8.80
CA VAL A 111 -12.43 -22.24 -9.42
C VAL A 111 -11.99 -21.87 -10.83
N ILE A 112 -12.92 -21.39 -11.66
CA ILE A 112 -12.61 -21.00 -13.04
C ILE A 112 -11.64 -19.81 -13.05
N GLY A 113 -11.98 -18.71 -12.38
CA GLY A 113 -11.19 -17.48 -12.45
C GLY A 113 -9.79 -17.62 -11.84
N VAL A 114 -9.63 -18.34 -10.74
CA VAL A 114 -8.31 -18.54 -10.12
C VAL A 114 -7.44 -19.44 -10.99
N VAL A 115 -7.97 -20.56 -11.49
CA VAL A 115 -7.18 -21.50 -12.32
C VAL A 115 -6.69 -20.81 -13.59
N PHE A 116 -7.59 -20.19 -14.34
CA PHE A 116 -7.20 -19.51 -15.58
C PHE A 116 -6.38 -18.24 -15.31
N GLY A 117 -6.66 -17.50 -14.23
CA GLY A 117 -5.91 -16.29 -13.88
C GLY A 117 -4.46 -16.59 -13.48
N LEU A 118 -4.23 -17.66 -12.70
CA LEU A 118 -2.89 -18.13 -12.36
C LEU A 118 -2.11 -18.56 -13.60
N ILE A 119 -2.74 -19.34 -14.48
CA ILE A 119 -2.11 -19.85 -15.70
C ILE A 119 -1.80 -18.69 -16.66
N ALA A 120 -2.78 -17.84 -16.96
CA ALA A 120 -2.61 -16.73 -17.91
C ALA A 120 -1.62 -15.66 -17.41
N GLY A 121 -1.62 -15.36 -16.10
CA GLY A 121 -0.69 -14.39 -15.54
C GLY A 121 0.77 -14.89 -15.54
N TYR A 122 0.97 -16.20 -15.38
CA TYR A 122 2.30 -16.80 -15.24
C TYR A 122 2.88 -17.27 -16.58
N VAL A 123 2.09 -17.94 -17.42
CA VAL A 123 2.52 -18.54 -18.68
C VAL A 123 2.57 -17.48 -19.79
N GLY A 124 3.33 -17.73 -20.86
CA GLY A 124 3.68 -16.77 -21.91
C GLY A 124 2.51 -16.05 -22.60
N ARG A 125 2.86 -15.03 -23.41
CA ARG A 125 1.93 -14.05 -24.01
C ARG A 125 0.76 -14.67 -24.79
N ALA A 126 0.93 -15.83 -25.42
CA ALA A 126 -0.12 -16.45 -26.23
C ALA A 126 -1.31 -16.97 -25.40
N ILE A 127 -1.04 -17.69 -24.30
CA ILE A 127 -2.08 -18.23 -23.42
C ILE A 127 -2.83 -17.08 -22.75
N ASP A 128 -2.09 -16.06 -22.34
CA ASP A 128 -2.66 -14.83 -21.78
C ASP A 128 -3.65 -14.17 -22.76
N SER A 129 -3.25 -13.97 -24.02
CA SER A 129 -4.11 -13.37 -25.04
C SER A 129 -5.39 -14.17 -25.28
N ILE A 130 -5.29 -15.50 -25.42
CA ILE A 130 -6.46 -16.37 -25.65
C ILE A 130 -7.40 -16.33 -24.46
N ALA A 131 -6.88 -16.54 -23.25
CA ALA A 131 -7.70 -16.51 -22.04
C ALA A 131 -8.37 -15.15 -21.87
N SER A 132 -7.61 -14.06 -22.05
CA SER A 132 -8.15 -12.71 -21.94
C SER A 132 -9.26 -12.43 -22.96
N TRP A 133 -9.11 -12.91 -24.20
CA TRP A 133 -10.17 -12.79 -25.20
C TRP A 133 -11.46 -13.54 -24.79
N VAL A 134 -11.34 -14.79 -24.33
CA VAL A 134 -12.50 -15.59 -23.86
C VAL A 134 -13.19 -14.91 -22.68
N PHE A 135 -12.45 -14.48 -21.66
CA PHE A 135 -13.05 -13.83 -20.49
C PHE A 135 -13.64 -12.45 -20.80
N ASN A 136 -13.05 -11.70 -21.75
CA ASN A 136 -13.63 -10.44 -22.22
C ASN A 136 -14.94 -10.67 -22.99
N LEU A 137 -15.02 -11.74 -23.79
CA LEU A 137 -16.26 -12.12 -24.47
C LEU A 137 -17.36 -12.45 -23.47
N VAL A 138 -17.06 -13.23 -22.43
CA VAL A 138 -18.01 -13.54 -21.35
C VAL A 138 -18.46 -12.27 -20.62
N LEU A 139 -17.54 -11.35 -20.33
CA LEU A 139 -17.84 -10.09 -19.64
C LEU A 139 -18.72 -9.15 -20.48
N ALA A 140 -18.65 -9.24 -21.80
CA ALA A 140 -19.48 -8.43 -22.70
C ALA A 140 -20.96 -8.85 -22.68
N LEU A 141 -21.27 -10.06 -22.19
CA LEU A 141 -22.63 -10.56 -22.12
C LEU A 141 -23.39 -9.95 -20.92
N PRO A 142 -24.58 -9.35 -21.12
CA PRO A 142 -25.41 -8.85 -20.02
C PRO A 142 -25.92 -10.03 -19.16
N THR A 143 -25.28 -10.22 -18.00
CA THR A 143 -25.45 -11.43 -17.18
C THR A 143 -26.90 -11.76 -16.83
N LEU A 144 -27.69 -10.76 -16.40
CA LEU A 144 -29.08 -10.96 -16.02
C LEU A 144 -29.95 -11.40 -17.21
N LEU A 145 -29.74 -10.77 -18.38
CA LEU A 145 -30.47 -11.10 -19.60
C LEU A 145 -30.16 -12.53 -20.04
N ILE A 146 -28.90 -12.93 -20.02
CA ILE A 146 -28.49 -14.31 -20.36
C ILE A 146 -29.10 -15.32 -19.39
N LEU A 147 -29.13 -15.03 -18.09
CA LEU A 147 -29.76 -15.94 -17.11
C LEU A 147 -31.26 -16.10 -17.37
N ILE A 148 -31.96 -15.03 -17.75
CA ILE A 148 -33.39 -15.09 -18.11
C ILE A 148 -33.59 -15.89 -19.41
N VAL A 149 -32.77 -15.64 -20.43
CA VAL A 149 -32.84 -16.37 -21.71
C VAL A 149 -32.55 -17.87 -21.54
N LEU A 150 -31.68 -18.24 -20.60
CA LEU A 150 -31.32 -19.63 -20.32
C LEU A 150 -32.28 -20.35 -19.35
N LEU A 151 -33.37 -19.73 -18.91
CA LEU A 151 -34.36 -20.36 -18.02
C LEU A 151 -34.96 -21.67 -18.54
N PRO A 152 -35.30 -21.82 -19.84
CA PRO A 152 -35.81 -23.09 -20.36
C PRO A 152 -34.78 -24.22 -20.20
N VAL A 153 -33.49 -23.88 -20.25
CA VAL A 153 -32.38 -24.83 -20.09
C VAL A 153 -32.21 -25.24 -18.64
N THR A 154 -32.37 -24.31 -17.69
CA THR A 154 -32.26 -24.61 -16.25
C THR A 154 -33.49 -25.31 -15.68
N ARG A 155 -34.59 -25.40 -16.46
CA ARG A 155 -35.88 -25.97 -16.03
C ARG A 155 -36.39 -25.38 -14.71
N GLY A 156 -36.06 -24.10 -14.46
CA GLY A 156 -36.39 -23.40 -13.22
C GLY A 156 -35.51 -23.76 -12.02
N SER A 157 -34.52 -24.64 -12.12
CA SER A 157 -33.62 -24.95 -11.01
C SER A 157 -32.69 -23.78 -10.71
N TYR A 158 -32.85 -23.17 -9.53
CA TYR A 158 -31.98 -22.09 -9.08
C TYR A 158 -30.51 -22.55 -8.96
N GLN A 159 -30.25 -23.82 -8.68
CA GLN A 159 -28.89 -24.37 -8.57
C GLN A 159 -28.15 -24.31 -9.92
N LEU A 160 -28.82 -24.70 -11.01
CA LEU A 160 -28.29 -24.60 -12.37
C LEU A 160 -28.10 -23.13 -12.79
N THR A 161 -29.06 -22.27 -12.45
CA THR A 161 -28.95 -20.82 -12.69
C THR A 161 -27.73 -20.22 -11.96
N MET A 162 -27.45 -20.65 -10.73
CA MET A 162 -26.28 -20.19 -9.97
C MET A 162 -24.96 -20.74 -10.49
N LEU A 163 -24.96 -21.96 -11.04
CA LEU A 163 -23.80 -22.51 -11.75
C LEU A 163 -23.45 -21.66 -12.97
N LEU A 164 -24.45 -21.32 -13.80
CA LEU A 164 -24.29 -20.44 -14.95
C LEU A 164 -23.84 -19.03 -14.53
N LEU A 165 -24.44 -18.47 -13.48
CA LEU A 165 -24.02 -17.19 -12.92
C LEU A 165 -22.55 -17.23 -12.46
N GLY A 166 -22.11 -18.31 -11.83
CA GLY A 166 -20.72 -18.49 -11.43
C GLY A 166 -19.74 -18.42 -12.60
N VAL A 167 -20.08 -19.05 -13.72
CA VAL A 167 -19.32 -18.93 -14.98
C VAL A 167 -19.29 -17.47 -15.46
N MET A 168 -20.43 -16.79 -15.46
CA MET A 168 -20.53 -15.39 -15.90
C MET A 168 -19.76 -14.42 -15.01
N LEU A 169 -19.60 -14.71 -13.71
CA LEU A 169 -18.84 -13.88 -12.76
C LEU A 169 -17.34 -14.20 -12.74
N SER A 170 -16.92 -15.34 -13.31
CA SER A 170 -15.51 -15.76 -13.35
C SER A 170 -14.52 -14.77 -14.02
N PRO A 171 -14.90 -13.93 -15.02
CA PRO A 171 -13.98 -12.92 -15.58
C PRO A 171 -13.43 -11.93 -14.55
N GLY A 172 -14.24 -11.54 -13.55
CA GLY A 172 -13.80 -10.63 -12.49
C GLY A 172 -12.65 -11.23 -11.66
N VAL A 173 -12.82 -12.50 -11.26
CA VAL A 173 -11.78 -13.25 -10.52
C VAL A 173 -10.55 -13.48 -11.40
N TYR A 174 -10.76 -13.87 -12.66
CA TYR A 174 -9.68 -14.06 -13.65
C TYR A 174 -8.79 -12.83 -13.76
N ARG A 175 -9.38 -11.65 -14.01
CA ARG A 175 -8.63 -10.39 -14.17
C ARG A 175 -7.85 -10.03 -12.92
N LEU A 176 -8.48 -10.15 -11.75
CA LEU A 176 -7.83 -9.88 -10.46
C LEU A 176 -6.60 -10.77 -10.25
N VAL A 177 -6.78 -12.09 -10.37
CA VAL A 177 -5.71 -13.06 -10.13
C VAL A 177 -4.59 -12.88 -11.15
N ARG A 178 -4.93 -12.76 -12.44
CA ARG A 178 -3.97 -12.53 -13.53
C ARG A 178 -3.09 -11.31 -13.26
N ASN A 179 -3.69 -10.17 -12.94
CA ASN A 179 -2.94 -8.92 -12.74
C ASN A 179 -1.98 -9.02 -11.55
N MET A 180 -2.40 -9.65 -10.45
CA MET A 180 -1.53 -9.91 -9.31
C MET A 180 -0.36 -10.83 -9.65
N VAL A 181 -0.62 -11.89 -10.43
CA VAL A 181 0.41 -12.84 -10.86
C VAL A 181 1.44 -12.19 -11.79
N ILE A 182 1.01 -11.27 -12.66
CA ILE A 182 1.92 -10.51 -13.54
C ILE A 182 2.91 -9.66 -12.73
N GLY A 183 2.47 -9.08 -11.61
CA GLY A 183 3.36 -8.39 -10.67
C GLY A 183 4.33 -9.36 -9.99
N VAL A 184 3.79 -10.43 -9.41
CA VAL A 184 4.56 -11.40 -8.61
C VAL A 184 5.59 -12.18 -9.44
N ARG A 185 5.31 -12.50 -10.71
CA ARG A 185 6.22 -13.32 -11.54
C ARG A 185 7.58 -12.67 -11.83
N ARG A 186 7.74 -11.38 -11.54
CA ARG A 186 8.97 -10.58 -11.72
C ARG A 186 9.78 -10.44 -10.42
N GLU A 187 9.33 -11.07 -9.33
CA GLU A 187 10.02 -11.02 -8.04
C GLU A 187 11.26 -11.92 -8.02
N LEU A 188 12.32 -11.45 -7.36
CA LEU A 188 13.62 -12.13 -7.30
C LEU A 188 13.53 -13.56 -6.73
N TYR A 189 12.63 -13.81 -5.77
CA TYR A 189 12.46 -15.15 -5.19
C TYR A 189 11.79 -16.14 -6.14
N ILE A 190 11.00 -15.65 -7.12
CA ILE A 190 10.41 -16.49 -8.16
C ILE A 190 11.49 -16.87 -9.17
N ASP A 191 12.38 -15.96 -9.53
CA ASP A 191 13.50 -16.25 -10.43
C ASP A 191 14.52 -17.19 -9.79
N ALA A 192 14.81 -17.02 -8.50
CA ALA A 192 15.60 -17.97 -7.72
C ALA A 192 14.98 -19.39 -7.74
N ALA A 193 13.65 -19.50 -7.61
CA ALA A 193 12.96 -20.80 -7.67
C ALA A 193 13.04 -21.45 -9.07
N LYS A 194 13.03 -20.66 -10.15
CA LYS A 194 13.24 -21.17 -11.52
C LYS A 194 14.66 -21.69 -11.71
N VAL A 195 15.66 -20.93 -11.25
CA VAL A 195 17.09 -21.31 -11.32
C VAL A 195 17.36 -22.57 -10.48
N ALA A 196 16.67 -22.72 -9.35
CA ALA A 196 16.71 -23.92 -8.51
C ALA A 196 15.98 -25.14 -9.12
N GLY A 197 15.45 -25.05 -10.35
CA GLY A 197 14.82 -26.16 -11.07
C GLY A 197 13.42 -26.55 -10.59
N LEU A 198 12.71 -25.67 -9.85
CA LEU A 198 11.33 -25.97 -9.46
C LEU A 198 10.40 -25.93 -10.67
N SER A 199 9.46 -26.88 -10.74
CA SER A 199 8.45 -26.91 -11.79
C SER A 199 7.47 -25.74 -11.69
N THR A 200 7.00 -25.25 -12.84
CA THR A 200 5.99 -24.19 -12.95
C THR A 200 4.77 -24.42 -12.06
N TRP A 201 4.27 -25.66 -11.99
CA TRP A 201 3.15 -26.01 -11.12
C TRP A 201 3.45 -25.83 -9.63
N ARG A 202 4.67 -26.21 -9.20
CA ARG A 202 5.10 -26.04 -7.81
C ARG A 202 5.30 -24.56 -7.48
N ILE A 203 5.83 -23.76 -8.41
CA ILE A 203 5.96 -22.31 -8.27
C ILE A 203 4.59 -21.65 -8.12
N LEU A 204 3.65 -21.99 -9.01
CA LEU A 204 2.28 -21.46 -8.98
C LEU A 204 1.55 -21.79 -7.68
N THR A 205 1.60 -23.04 -7.23
CA THR A 205 0.81 -23.51 -6.07
C THR A 205 1.42 -23.13 -4.72
N ARG A 206 2.75 -23.19 -4.56
CA ARG A 206 3.41 -22.90 -3.27
C ARG A 206 3.85 -21.45 -3.10
N HIS A 207 4.29 -20.80 -4.17
CA HIS A 207 4.87 -19.44 -4.07
C HIS A 207 3.85 -18.39 -4.48
N VAL A 208 3.31 -18.49 -5.70
CA VAL A 208 2.44 -17.44 -6.27
C VAL A 208 1.05 -17.42 -5.63
N PHE A 209 0.36 -18.56 -5.58
CA PHE A 209 -1.00 -18.65 -5.00
C PHE A 209 -1.05 -18.15 -3.55
N PHE A 210 0.01 -18.40 -2.79
CA PHE A 210 0.08 -17.99 -1.39
C PHE A 210 0.09 -16.45 -1.21
N VAL A 211 0.64 -15.73 -2.18
CA VAL A 211 0.63 -14.27 -2.23
C VAL A 211 -0.76 -13.76 -2.64
N VAL A 212 -1.40 -14.40 -3.62
CA VAL A 212 -2.65 -13.92 -4.23
C VAL A 212 -3.91 -14.34 -3.45
N ARG A 213 -3.83 -15.31 -2.53
CA ARG A 213 -4.99 -15.84 -1.77
C ARG A 213 -5.76 -14.78 -0.96
N GLY A 214 -5.11 -13.72 -0.49
CA GLY A 214 -5.77 -12.67 0.31
C GLY A 214 -6.86 -11.97 -0.50
N PRO A 215 -6.52 -11.33 -1.63
CA PRO A 215 -7.49 -10.79 -2.59
C PRO A 215 -8.55 -11.79 -3.05
N ILE A 216 -8.19 -13.06 -3.29
CA ILE A 216 -9.15 -14.09 -3.74
C ILE A 216 -10.26 -14.31 -2.71
N VAL A 217 -9.94 -14.36 -1.41
CA VAL A 217 -10.96 -14.57 -0.37
C VAL A 217 -11.92 -13.39 -0.26
N ILE A 218 -11.43 -12.16 -0.44
CA ILE A 218 -12.27 -10.96 -0.46
C ILE A 218 -13.23 -11.02 -1.65
N GLN A 219 -12.69 -11.34 -2.83
CA GLN A 219 -13.48 -11.45 -4.04
C GLN A 219 -14.56 -12.54 -3.92
N ALA A 220 -14.26 -13.66 -3.27
CA ALA A 220 -15.22 -14.72 -3.02
C ALA A 220 -16.43 -14.23 -2.21
N ALA A 221 -16.22 -13.39 -1.20
CA ALA A 221 -17.32 -12.85 -0.41
C ALA A 221 -18.20 -11.86 -1.18
N PHE A 222 -17.60 -11.01 -2.03
CA PHE A 222 -18.37 -10.14 -2.92
C PHE A 222 -19.21 -10.96 -3.90
N ILE A 223 -18.63 -12.01 -4.50
CA ILE A 223 -19.35 -12.89 -5.43
C ILE A 223 -20.49 -13.61 -4.72
N ALA A 224 -20.26 -14.15 -3.52
CA ALA A 224 -21.32 -14.78 -2.72
C ALA A 224 -22.49 -13.83 -2.47
N THR A 225 -22.21 -12.57 -2.17
CA THR A 225 -23.24 -11.53 -1.99
C THR A 225 -23.97 -11.24 -3.30
N ILE A 226 -23.26 -11.13 -4.42
CA ILE A 226 -23.86 -10.94 -5.75
C ILE A 226 -24.77 -12.13 -6.09
N CYS A 227 -24.34 -13.38 -5.83
CA CYS A 227 -25.14 -14.57 -6.06
C CYS A 227 -26.45 -14.55 -5.26
N ILE A 228 -26.39 -14.19 -3.97
CA ILE A 228 -27.59 -14.05 -3.13
C ILE A 228 -28.54 -12.99 -3.71
N ASN A 229 -28.01 -11.81 -4.06
CA ASN A 229 -28.82 -10.71 -4.57
C ASN A 229 -29.43 -11.02 -5.95
N VAL A 230 -28.68 -11.63 -6.85
CA VAL A 230 -29.19 -12.03 -8.17
C VAL A 230 -30.22 -13.15 -8.04
N GLN A 231 -29.99 -14.13 -7.17
CA GLN A 231 -30.98 -15.19 -6.91
C GLN A 231 -32.28 -14.61 -6.34
N ALA A 232 -32.19 -13.74 -5.33
CA ALA A 232 -33.35 -13.06 -4.77
C ALA A 232 -34.04 -12.14 -5.79
N GLY A 233 -33.28 -11.41 -6.61
CA GLY A 233 -33.82 -10.56 -7.68
C GLY A 233 -34.58 -11.35 -8.74
N LEU A 234 -34.03 -12.47 -9.21
CA LEU A 234 -34.73 -13.35 -10.15
C LEU A 234 -36.02 -13.91 -9.54
N ALA A 235 -35.96 -14.40 -8.30
CA ALA A 235 -37.15 -14.91 -7.63
C ALA A 235 -38.21 -13.82 -7.35
N PHE A 236 -37.79 -12.57 -7.13
CA PHE A 236 -38.70 -11.42 -7.00
C PHE A 236 -39.47 -11.16 -8.30
N LEU A 237 -38.79 -11.30 -9.45
CA LEU A 237 -39.40 -11.19 -10.79
C LEU A 237 -40.28 -12.39 -11.16
N GLY A 238 -40.45 -13.38 -10.27
CA GLY A 238 -41.19 -14.61 -10.55
C GLY A 238 -40.42 -15.60 -11.44
N VAL A 239 -39.11 -15.42 -11.55
CA VAL A 239 -38.24 -16.23 -12.40
C VAL A 239 -37.61 -17.39 -11.58
N GLY A 240 -37.95 -18.63 -11.94
CA GLY A 240 -37.43 -19.85 -11.31
C GLY A 240 -38.53 -20.78 -10.80
N ALA A 241 -38.14 -21.93 -10.25
CA ALA A 241 -39.05 -22.87 -9.61
C ALA A 241 -39.74 -22.24 -8.39
N ASN A 242 -40.90 -22.78 -8.02
CA ASN A 242 -41.69 -22.37 -6.86
C ASN A 242 -41.02 -22.80 -5.54
N THR A 243 -39.84 -22.25 -5.25
CA THR A 243 -39.05 -22.51 -4.05
C THR A 243 -39.08 -21.30 -3.11
N PRO A 244 -39.10 -21.53 -1.78
CA PRO A 244 -39.04 -20.44 -0.80
C PRO A 244 -37.75 -19.64 -0.97
N SER A 245 -37.86 -18.35 -1.18
CA SER A 245 -36.71 -17.44 -1.28
C SER A 245 -37.07 -16.05 -0.78
N PHE A 246 -36.06 -15.29 -0.32
CA PHE A 246 -36.23 -13.90 0.10
C PHE A 246 -36.88 -13.06 -1.00
N GLY A 247 -36.47 -13.26 -2.26
CA GLY A 247 -37.07 -12.61 -3.42
C GLY A 247 -38.56 -12.85 -3.57
N SER A 248 -38.99 -14.11 -3.54
CA SER A 248 -40.41 -14.48 -3.64
C SER A 248 -41.24 -13.93 -2.49
N MET A 249 -40.69 -13.92 -1.27
CA MET A 249 -41.35 -13.37 -0.08
C MET A 249 -41.49 -11.85 -0.18
N ILE A 250 -40.44 -11.15 -0.61
CA ILE A 250 -40.44 -9.69 -0.80
C ILE A 250 -41.44 -9.30 -1.91
N SER A 251 -41.49 -10.05 -3.01
CA SER A 251 -42.43 -9.80 -4.11
C SER A 251 -43.89 -9.88 -3.65
N GLN A 252 -44.22 -10.93 -2.90
CA GLN A 252 -45.58 -11.11 -2.36
C GLN A 252 -45.92 -10.08 -1.28
N ALA A 253 -44.98 -9.78 -0.38
CA ALA A 253 -45.17 -8.73 0.61
C ALA A 253 -45.33 -7.35 -0.05
N PHE A 254 -44.63 -7.09 -1.15
CA PHE A 254 -44.77 -5.86 -1.93
C PHE A 254 -46.17 -5.72 -2.54
N THR A 255 -46.73 -6.81 -3.09
CA THR A 255 -48.11 -6.80 -3.61
C THR A 255 -49.16 -6.57 -2.52
N ASN A 256 -48.85 -6.90 -1.26
CA ASN A 256 -49.75 -6.78 -0.12
C ASN A 256 -49.38 -5.63 0.85
N LEU A 257 -48.51 -4.72 0.41
CA LEU A 257 -47.83 -3.75 1.26
C LEU A 257 -48.79 -2.80 1.97
N TYR A 258 -49.87 -2.40 1.29
CA TYR A 258 -50.86 -1.47 1.84
C TYR A 258 -51.73 -2.08 2.93
N GLY A 259 -51.97 -3.40 2.89
CA GLY A 259 -52.78 -4.11 3.89
C GLY A 259 -51.96 -4.63 5.07
N HIS A 260 -50.80 -5.24 4.79
CA HIS A 260 -50.00 -5.93 5.79
C HIS A 260 -48.49 -5.60 5.65
N PRO A 261 -48.06 -4.37 6.00
CA PRO A 261 -46.69 -3.92 5.78
C PRO A 261 -45.63 -4.73 6.55
N VAL A 262 -46.01 -5.35 7.66
CA VAL A 262 -45.11 -6.20 8.48
C VAL A 262 -44.60 -7.42 7.68
N GLN A 263 -45.33 -7.89 6.68
CA GLN A 263 -44.91 -9.02 5.84
C GLN A 263 -43.61 -8.73 5.06
N LEU A 264 -43.30 -7.46 4.79
CA LEU A 264 -42.08 -7.06 4.08
C LEU A 264 -40.85 -7.04 5.00
N LEU A 265 -41.05 -6.79 6.29
CA LEU A 265 -39.98 -6.54 7.27
C LEU A 265 -39.10 -7.77 7.51
N TRP A 266 -39.69 -8.95 7.70
CA TRP A 266 -38.94 -10.17 8.01
C TRP A 266 -38.01 -10.65 6.89
N PRO A 267 -38.46 -10.81 5.63
CA PRO A 267 -37.57 -11.26 4.56
C PRO A 267 -36.50 -10.21 4.20
N THR A 268 -36.79 -8.92 4.34
CA THR A 268 -35.80 -7.86 4.09
C THR A 268 -34.71 -7.84 5.17
N LEU A 269 -35.08 -7.91 6.45
CA LEU A 269 -34.11 -8.00 7.55
C LEU A 269 -33.24 -9.25 7.45
N GLY A 270 -33.83 -10.40 7.11
CA GLY A 270 -33.09 -11.65 6.90
C GLY A 270 -32.07 -11.52 5.76
N LEU A 271 -32.47 -10.95 4.63
CA LEU A 271 -31.58 -10.73 3.49
C LEU A 271 -30.43 -9.76 3.81
N VAL A 272 -30.72 -8.65 4.49
CA VAL A 272 -29.71 -7.65 4.90
C VAL A 272 -28.76 -8.22 5.95
N ALA A 273 -29.26 -8.96 6.94
CA ALA A 273 -28.43 -9.59 7.95
C ALA A 273 -27.47 -10.62 7.32
N LEU A 274 -27.95 -11.43 6.37
CA LEU A 274 -27.12 -12.42 5.69
C LEU A 274 -26.02 -11.78 4.84
N THR A 275 -26.41 -10.87 3.95
CA THR A 275 -25.49 -10.19 3.02
C THR A 275 -24.51 -9.27 3.74
N GLY A 276 -25.00 -8.48 4.70
CA GLY A 276 -24.18 -7.60 5.54
C GLY A 276 -23.15 -8.36 6.37
N SER A 277 -23.53 -9.48 6.99
CA SER A 277 -22.60 -10.30 7.77
C SER A 277 -21.50 -10.89 6.89
N LEU A 278 -21.81 -11.28 5.66
CA LEU A 278 -20.83 -11.85 4.73
C LEU A 278 -19.76 -10.84 4.30
N ILE A 279 -20.16 -9.59 4.02
CA ILE A 279 -19.24 -8.48 3.69
C ILE A 279 -18.37 -8.12 4.90
N LEU A 280 -18.98 -7.96 6.08
CA LEU A 280 -18.26 -7.60 7.30
C LEU A 280 -17.21 -8.65 7.68
N PHE A 281 -17.57 -9.93 7.54
CA PHE A 281 -16.63 -11.04 7.75
C PHE A 281 -15.44 -10.98 6.80
N ALA A 282 -15.69 -10.71 5.51
CA ALA A 282 -14.63 -10.63 4.50
C ALA A 282 -13.61 -9.52 4.77
N ASN A 283 -14.09 -8.33 5.15
CA ASN A 283 -13.24 -7.21 5.51
C ASN A 283 -12.40 -7.52 6.77
N ALA A 284 -13.02 -8.08 7.80
CA ALA A 284 -12.30 -8.48 9.00
C ALA A 284 -11.26 -9.58 8.73
N TYR A 285 -11.59 -10.53 7.86
CA TYR A 285 -10.67 -11.60 7.46
C TYR A 285 -9.48 -11.08 6.65
N ARG A 286 -9.69 -10.11 5.75
CA ARG A 286 -8.61 -9.39 5.06
C ARG A 286 -7.66 -8.75 6.06
N ASP A 287 -8.19 -8.00 7.01
CA ASP A 287 -7.38 -7.26 7.97
C ASP A 287 -6.57 -8.21 8.88
N ALA A 288 -7.13 -9.38 9.18
CA ALA A 288 -6.41 -10.45 9.89
C ALA A 288 -5.29 -11.09 9.04
N LEU A 289 -5.51 -11.27 7.73
CA LEU A 289 -4.52 -11.79 6.79
C LEU A 289 -3.38 -10.80 6.49
N ALA A 290 -3.69 -9.50 6.43
CA ALA A 290 -2.74 -8.42 6.27
C ALA A 290 -1.79 -8.28 7.47
N GLY A 291 -2.07 -8.98 8.59
CA GLY A 291 -1.18 -9.07 9.73
C GLY A 291 -1.17 -7.78 10.55
N THR A 292 -2.29 -7.49 11.23
CA THR A 292 -2.41 -6.62 12.41
C THR A 292 -1.24 -5.65 12.64
N THR A 293 -1.30 -4.50 11.98
CA THR A 293 -0.59 -3.26 12.31
C THR A 293 -0.82 -2.81 13.76
N THR A 294 -1.79 -3.37 14.49
CA THR A 294 -2.22 -2.89 15.82
C THR A 294 -1.42 -3.46 17.00
N ALA A 295 -0.99 -4.73 16.96
CA ALA A 295 -0.26 -5.35 18.08
C ALA A 295 1.24 -5.01 18.08
N ALA A 296 1.85 -4.96 16.89
CA ALA A 296 3.20 -4.42 16.69
C ALA A 296 3.25 -2.95 17.10
N ARG A 297 2.22 -2.15 16.76
CA ARG A 297 2.10 -0.74 17.15
C ARG A 297 1.90 -0.53 18.66
N ARG A 298 1.27 -1.46 19.39
CA ARG A 298 1.17 -1.39 20.86
C ARG A 298 2.49 -1.72 21.57
N ARG A 299 3.26 -2.68 21.07
CA ARG A 299 4.61 -2.98 21.58
C ARG A 299 5.62 -1.91 21.19
N SER A 300 5.57 -1.43 19.94
CA SER A 300 6.33 -0.29 19.46
C SER A 300 6.01 0.97 20.27
N ARG A 301 4.75 1.27 20.60
CA ARG A 301 4.43 2.39 21.51
C ARG A 301 5.03 2.27 22.91
N ARG A 302 5.17 1.05 23.46
CA ARG A 302 5.86 0.85 24.75
C ARG A 302 7.37 1.01 24.60
N ALA A 303 7.97 0.41 23.57
CA ALA A 303 9.40 0.57 23.29
C ALA A 303 9.78 2.03 22.97
N ILE A 304 8.93 2.73 22.21
CA ILE A 304 9.03 4.18 21.97
C ILE A 304 8.93 4.91 23.31
N ALA A 305 7.91 4.65 24.13
CA ALA A 305 7.75 5.33 25.42
C ALA A 305 8.92 5.08 26.40
N ASP A 306 9.49 3.88 26.42
CA ASP A 306 10.64 3.56 27.26
C ASP A 306 11.92 4.26 26.76
N VAL A 307 12.14 4.33 25.44
CA VAL A 307 13.28 5.06 24.86
C VAL A 307 13.11 6.58 24.99
N THR A 308 11.90 7.13 24.77
CA THR A 308 11.63 8.56 24.96
C THR A 308 11.80 8.97 26.42
N ARG A 309 11.41 8.13 27.39
CA ARG A 309 11.67 8.39 28.82
C ARG A 309 13.16 8.44 29.16
N HIS A 310 13.95 7.50 28.64
CA HIS A 310 15.40 7.53 28.86
C HIS A 310 16.09 8.68 28.12
N ALA A 311 15.54 9.17 27.00
CA ALA A 311 16.03 10.37 26.33
C ALA A 311 15.70 11.67 27.11
N ASP A 312 14.50 11.77 27.71
CA ASP A 312 14.10 12.91 28.56
C ASP A 312 14.90 12.97 29.87
N GLU A 313 15.24 11.82 30.48
CA GLU A 313 16.05 11.76 31.71
C GLU A 313 17.54 12.08 31.47
N ALA A 314 18.03 11.94 30.24
CA ALA A 314 19.43 12.12 29.86
C ALA A 314 19.76 13.48 29.24
N ALA A 315 18.83 14.44 29.22
CA ALA A 315 19.04 15.78 28.66
C ALA A 315 19.56 16.76 29.73
N PRO A 316 20.88 17.00 29.87
CA PRO A 316 21.36 18.19 30.57
C PRO A 316 20.92 19.43 29.80
N ALA A 317 20.55 20.49 30.53
CA ALA A 317 20.23 21.79 29.96
C ALA A 317 21.38 22.27 29.06
N ALA A 318 21.13 22.32 27.75
CA ALA A 318 22.13 22.66 26.76
C ALA A 318 22.62 24.10 26.95
N GLU A 319 23.91 24.23 27.21
CA GLU A 319 24.65 25.49 27.16
C GLU A 319 24.70 25.97 25.70
N LYS A 320 24.40 27.25 25.45
CA LYS A 320 24.28 27.82 24.09
C LYS A 320 25.59 27.64 23.32
N PRO A 321 25.58 27.05 22.11
CA PRO A 321 26.77 27.00 21.28
C PRO A 321 27.18 28.41 20.84
N THR A 322 28.42 28.76 21.14
CA THR A 322 29.10 29.92 20.61
C THR A 322 29.46 29.71 19.14
N GLY A 323 28.62 30.23 18.22
CA GLY A 323 29.03 30.74 16.91
C GLY A 323 28.69 29.92 15.65
N LYS A 324 27.96 30.56 14.72
CA LYS A 324 27.77 30.31 13.26
C LYS A 324 26.98 29.11 12.71
N ALA A 325 26.83 27.97 13.40
CA ALA A 325 26.11 26.83 12.83
C ALA A 325 24.59 27.06 12.73
N LEU A 326 24.05 26.98 11.51
CA LEU A 326 22.62 27.18 11.24
C LEU A 326 21.82 25.90 11.49
N LEU A 327 22.32 24.74 11.06
CA LEU A 327 21.79 23.42 11.35
C LEU A 327 22.82 22.65 12.17
N THR A 328 22.41 22.13 13.33
CA THR A 328 23.26 21.28 14.19
C THR A 328 22.54 19.97 14.46
N VAL A 329 23.24 18.86 14.25
CA VAL A 329 22.81 17.51 14.59
C VAL A 329 23.97 16.83 15.31
N GLN A 330 23.75 16.37 16.53
CA GLN A 330 24.73 15.66 17.35
C GLN A 330 24.15 14.35 17.86
N ASP A 331 24.91 13.26 17.68
CA ASP A 331 24.57 11.91 18.11
C ASP A 331 23.17 11.43 17.67
N LEU A 332 22.75 11.77 16.44
CA LEU A 332 21.47 11.33 15.89
C LEU A 332 21.46 9.82 15.70
N SER A 333 20.46 9.18 16.28
CA SER A 333 20.21 7.75 16.17
C SER A 333 18.76 7.49 15.76
N ILE A 334 18.57 6.58 14.83
CA ILE A 334 17.25 6.26 14.25
C ILE A 334 17.06 4.76 14.29
N ALA A 335 15.96 4.30 14.88
CA ALA A 335 15.64 2.88 14.96
C ALA A 335 14.19 2.57 14.63
N TYR A 336 13.96 1.38 14.06
CA TYR A 336 12.66 0.91 13.62
C TYR A 336 12.22 -0.35 14.36
N PRO A 337 10.94 -0.49 14.75
CA PRO A 337 10.44 -1.67 15.42
C PRO A 337 10.38 -2.88 14.47
N ARG A 338 10.92 -4.02 14.91
CA ARG A 338 10.79 -5.30 14.23
C ARG A 338 9.51 -6.04 14.65
N PRO A 339 9.02 -7.02 13.84
CA PRO A 339 7.82 -7.80 14.18
C PRO A 339 7.90 -8.61 15.48
N ASP A 340 9.10 -8.91 15.96
CA ASP A 340 9.36 -9.57 17.24
C ASP A 340 9.31 -8.60 18.44
N GLY A 341 9.43 -7.29 18.19
CA GLY A 341 9.43 -6.22 19.18
C GLY A 341 10.81 -5.64 19.48
N SER A 342 11.90 -6.14 18.86
CA SER A 342 13.21 -5.49 18.99
C SER A 342 13.28 -4.22 18.13
N LEU A 343 14.25 -3.35 18.40
CA LEU A 343 14.56 -2.21 17.54
C LEU A 343 15.67 -2.60 16.56
N ASN A 344 15.52 -2.16 15.31
CA ASN A 344 16.54 -2.17 14.27
C ASN A 344 17.06 -0.76 14.10
N GLU A 345 18.17 -0.45 14.77
CA GLU A 345 18.85 0.82 14.57
C GLU A 345 19.50 0.85 13.18
N VAL A 346 19.27 1.93 12.44
CA VAL A 346 19.73 2.14 11.06
C VAL A 346 20.63 3.37 10.91
N VAL A 347 20.61 4.26 11.89
CA VAL A 347 21.52 5.40 12.02
C VAL A 347 22.03 5.40 13.46
N HIS A 348 23.34 5.49 13.64
CA HIS A 348 24.04 5.28 14.90
C HIS A 348 24.90 6.51 15.25
N LYS A 349 24.36 7.40 16.09
CA LYS A 349 25.04 8.59 16.64
C LYS A 349 25.71 9.50 15.59
N VAL A 350 25.03 9.75 14.47
CA VAL A 350 25.54 10.62 13.41
C VAL A 350 25.56 12.07 13.84
N SER A 351 26.67 12.76 13.59
CA SER A 351 26.82 14.18 13.88
C SER A 351 27.17 14.98 12.63
N LEU A 352 26.47 16.09 12.39
CA LEU A 352 26.77 17.03 11.32
C LEU A 352 26.34 18.46 11.69
N THR A 353 27.02 19.42 11.10
CA THR A 353 26.72 20.85 11.23
C THR A 353 26.74 21.50 9.87
N VAL A 354 25.86 22.46 9.63
CA VAL A 354 25.84 23.26 8.40
C VAL A 354 25.75 24.74 8.78
N ASP A 355 26.73 25.52 8.37
CA ASP A 355 26.80 26.96 8.59
C ASP A 355 25.95 27.72 7.55
N SER A 356 25.60 28.97 7.88
CA SER A 356 24.87 29.83 6.95
C SER A 356 25.69 30.08 5.69
N GLY A 357 25.12 29.76 4.52
CA GLY A 357 25.81 29.95 3.24
C GLY A 357 26.90 28.92 2.95
N GLU A 358 26.99 27.84 3.74
CA GLU A 358 27.87 26.70 3.47
C GLU A 358 27.13 25.63 2.66
N VAL A 359 27.86 24.91 1.82
CA VAL A 359 27.41 23.68 1.18
C VAL A 359 28.11 22.48 1.80
N VAL A 360 27.35 21.61 2.46
CA VAL A 360 27.85 20.39 3.09
C VAL A 360 27.33 19.18 2.33
N GLY A 361 28.25 18.32 1.87
CA GLY A 361 27.94 17.03 1.25
C GLY A 361 27.74 15.94 2.30
N LEU A 362 26.64 15.19 2.23
CA LEU A 362 26.43 13.96 2.98
C LEU A 362 26.52 12.78 2.01
N VAL A 363 27.58 11.98 2.12
CA VAL A 363 28.00 11.06 1.05
C VAL A 363 28.12 9.63 1.55
N GLY A 364 27.84 8.66 0.69
CA GLY A 364 28.05 7.23 1.00
C GLY A 364 27.21 6.33 0.10
N GLU A 365 27.39 5.02 0.22
CA GLU A 365 26.65 4.02 -0.55
C GLU A 365 25.13 4.05 -0.28
N SER A 366 24.36 3.44 -1.19
CA SER A 366 22.92 3.25 -0.99
C SER A 366 22.66 2.47 0.30
N GLY A 367 21.70 2.92 1.11
CA GLY A 367 21.40 2.31 2.41
C GLY A 367 22.29 2.74 3.58
N SER A 368 23.25 3.64 3.40
CA SER A 368 24.13 4.10 4.48
C SER A 368 23.47 4.99 5.54
N GLY A 369 22.21 5.41 5.34
CA GLY A 369 21.43 6.21 6.30
C GLY A 369 21.21 7.68 5.93
N LYS A 370 21.75 8.16 4.80
CA LYS A 370 21.71 9.59 4.41
C LYS A 370 20.29 10.18 4.33
N THR A 371 19.39 9.56 3.57
CA THR A 371 17.98 9.98 3.46
C THR A 371 17.25 9.89 4.79
N GLN A 372 17.61 8.93 5.65
CA GLN A 372 17.03 8.82 6.99
C GLN A 372 17.44 10.01 7.87
N THR A 373 18.71 10.41 7.81
CA THR A 373 19.21 11.63 8.46
C THR A 373 18.47 12.88 7.96
N ALA A 374 18.32 13.02 6.63
CA ALA A 374 17.57 14.13 6.03
C ALA A 374 16.09 14.16 6.51
N PHE A 375 15.42 13.02 6.52
CA PHE A 375 14.03 12.93 6.97
C PHE A 375 13.87 13.13 8.47
N ALA A 376 14.87 12.78 9.28
CA ALA A 376 14.88 13.10 10.71
C ALA A 376 14.90 14.63 10.92
N ILE A 377 15.77 15.34 10.21
CA ILE A 377 15.87 16.80 10.25
C ILE A 377 14.54 17.46 9.86
N LEU A 378 13.89 16.93 8.82
CA LEU A 378 12.60 17.45 8.33
C LEU A 378 11.40 17.03 9.19
N GLY A 379 11.54 16.05 10.07
CA GLY A 379 10.44 15.40 10.80
C GLY A 379 9.50 14.61 9.88
N LEU A 380 10.01 14.02 8.80
CA LEU A 380 9.26 13.25 7.79
C LEU A 380 9.38 11.73 7.97
N LEU A 381 10.10 11.28 9.00
CA LEU A 381 10.15 9.87 9.35
C LEU A 381 8.76 9.34 9.74
N PRO A 382 8.46 8.06 9.45
CA PRO A 382 7.19 7.46 9.81
C PRO A 382 7.02 7.41 11.34
N HIS A 383 5.79 7.42 11.81
CA HIS A 383 5.47 7.49 13.26
C HIS A 383 6.02 6.32 14.08
N GLU A 384 6.38 5.21 13.43
CA GLU A 384 6.99 4.05 14.06
C GLU A 384 8.49 4.23 14.34
N ALA A 385 9.15 5.21 13.70
CA ALA A 385 10.56 5.48 13.90
C ALA A 385 10.80 6.02 15.31
N VAL A 386 11.81 5.47 15.98
CA VAL A 386 12.37 5.99 17.22
C VAL A 386 13.55 6.86 16.84
N VAL A 387 13.49 8.15 17.16
CA VAL A 387 14.54 9.12 16.85
C VAL A 387 15.05 9.70 18.15
N THR A 388 16.36 9.62 18.37
CA THR A 388 17.04 10.21 19.52
C THR A 388 18.25 10.98 19.04
N ALA A 389 18.52 12.13 19.61
CA ALA A 389 19.75 12.88 19.36
C ALA A 389 20.16 13.59 20.64
N LYS A 390 21.45 13.84 20.82
CA LYS A 390 21.93 14.71 21.89
C LYS A 390 21.53 16.16 21.61
N GLU A 391 21.67 16.57 20.35
CA GLU A 391 21.20 17.86 19.87
C GLU A 391 20.69 17.73 18.43
N ALA A 392 19.58 18.36 18.12
CA ALA A 392 19.12 18.55 16.76
C ALA A 392 18.40 19.89 16.70
N SER A 393 19.06 20.92 16.14
CA SER A 393 18.57 22.29 16.18
C SER A 393 18.72 22.99 14.82
N LEU A 394 17.74 23.81 14.48
CA LEU A 394 17.79 24.71 13.33
C LEU A 394 17.60 26.14 13.80
N ASP A 395 18.60 27.00 13.57
CA ASP A 395 18.61 28.39 14.02
C ASP A 395 18.38 28.49 15.54
N GLY A 396 19.06 27.60 16.29
CA GLY A 396 18.93 27.45 17.74
C GLY A 396 17.61 26.84 18.24
N ARG A 397 16.67 26.46 17.35
CA ARG A 397 15.39 25.87 17.74
C ARG A 397 15.44 24.34 17.67
N PRO A 398 15.07 23.61 18.75
CA PRO A 398 15.19 22.16 18.81
C PRO A 398 14.18 21.45 17.89
N LEU A 399 14.65 20.69 16.91
CA LEU A 399 13.83 20.02 15.88
C LEU A 399 12.99 18.88 16.43
N LEU A 400 13.57 18.02 17.27
CA LEU A 400 12.91 16.80 17.76
C LEU A 400 11.80 17.08 18.79
N ALA A 401 11.84 18.24 19.44
CA ALA A 401 10.84 18.67 20.42
C ALA A 401 9.67 19.45 19.79
N MET A 402 9.74 19.78 18.49
CA MET A 402 8.70 20.58 17.83
C MET A 402 7.40 19.79 17.65
N THR A 403 6.29 20.47 17.92
CA THR A 403 4.96 19.99 17.59
C THR A 403 4.73 19.96 16.07
N PRO A 404 3.74 19.19 15.57
CA PRO A 404 3.39 19.19 14.16
C PRO A 404 2.97 20.57 13.61
N ALA A 405 2.52 21.49 14.46
CA ALA A 405 2.20 22.86 14.04
C ALA A 405 3.46 23.71 13.85
N GLU A 406 4.47 23.54 14.71
CA GLU A 406 5.76 24.23 14.61
C GLU A 406 6.57 23.72 13.42
N LEU A 407 6.64 22.39 13.22
CA LEU A 407 7.26 21.80 12.04
C LEU A 407 6.63 22.31 10.73
N ARG A 408 5.31 22.51 10.71
CA ARG A 408 4.61 23.08 9.55
C ARG A 408 4.99 24.53 9.25
N LYS A 409 5.38 25.32 10.25
CA LYS A 409 5.89 26.69 10.08
C LYS A 409 7.38 26.70 9.71
N LEU A 410 8.13 25.69 10.17
CA LEU A 410 9.54 25.51 9.85
C LEU A 410 9.75 25.09 8.39
N ARG A 411 8.93 24.16 7.89
CA ARG A 411 9.02 23.65 6.51
C ARG A 411 8.64 24.74 5.51
N GLY A 412 9.48 24.91 4.49
CA GLY A 412 9.43 26.02 3.54
C GLY A 412 10.44 27.10 3.93
N PRO A 413 10.11 28.11 4.77
CA PRO A 413 11.02 29.22 5.06
C PRO A 413 12.24 28.85 5.92
N GLY A 414 12.10 27.89 6.83
CA GLY A 414 13.21 27.41 7.65
C GLY A 414 14.04 26.37 6.90
N VAL A 415 13.37 25.30 6.44
CA VAL A 415 14.00 24.20 5.72
C VAL A 415 13.15 23.76 4.52
N ALA A 416 13.77 23.60 3.36
CA ALA A 416 13.15 23.06 2.15
C ALA A 416 13.85 21.77 1.70
N TYR A 417 13.18 21.00 0.85
CA TYR A 417 13.61 19.68 0.42
C TYR A 417 13.45 19.50 -1.09
N ILE A 418 14.50 19.05 -1.76
CA ILE A 418 14.46 18.55 -3.14
C ILE A 418 14.60 17.02 -3.09
N PRO A 419 13.61 16.27 -3.57
CA PRO A 419 13.65 14.80 -3.58
C PRO A 419 14.50 14.23 -4.72
N GLN A 420 14.92 12.97 -4.55
CA GLN A 420 15.76 12.18 -5.47
C GLN A 420 15.16 11.96 -6.88
N GLU A 421 13.84 11.79 -6.98
CA GLU A 421 13.20 11.46 -8.27
C GLU A 421 12.14 12.51 -8.64
N PRO A 422 12.36 13.34 -9.67
CA PRO A 422 11.49 14.47 -9.91
C PRO A 422 10.07 14.09 -10.32
N MET A 423 9.96 13.10 -11.22
CA MET A 423 8.69 12.72 -11.84
C MET A 423 7.73 12.01 -10.87
N SER A 424 8.26 11.26 -9.89
CA SER A 424 7.44 10.55 -8.90
C SER A 424 7.01 11.43 -7.72
N ASN A 425 7.61 12.61 -7.57
CA ASN A 425 7.31 13.56 -6.48
C ASN A 425 6.33 14.68 -6.87
N LEU A 426 6.03 14.83 -8.16
CA LEU A 426 4.94 15.67 -8.64
C LEU A 426 3.67 14.83 -8.82
N ASP A 427 2.53 15.33 -8.34
CA ASP A 427 1.26 14.64 -8.52
C ASP A 427 0.82 14.72 -10.00
N PRO A 428 0.66 13.59 -10.71
CA PRO A 428 0.34 13.59 -12.14
C PRO A 428 -1.08 14.09 -12.45
N SER A 429 -1.93 14.23 -11.43
CA SER A 429 -3.33 14.67 -11.54
C SER A 429 -3.48 16.19 -11.56
N PHE A 430 -2.41 16.93 -11.24
CA PHE A 430 -2.43 18.38 -11.12
C PHE A 430 -1.37 19.03 -12.03
N THR A 431 -1.65 20.23 -12.52
CA THR A 431 -0.65 20.99 -13.29
C THR A 431 0.50 21.42 -12.39
N VAL A 432 1.70 21.57 -12.96
CA VAL A 432 2.92 21.99 -12.26
C VAL A 432 2.68 23.30 -11.50
N GLY A 433 2.11 24.31 -12.18
CA GLY A 433 1.84 25.61 -11.59
C GLY A 433 0.90 25.55 -10.39
N SER A 434 -0.13 24.69 -10.45
CA SER A 434 -1.07 24.54 -9.33
C SER A 434 -0.40 23.98 -8.07
N GLN A 435 0.52 23.04 -8.23
CA GLN A 435 1.28 22.44 -7.12
C GLN A 435 2.25 23.45 -6.48
N LEU A 436 2.97 24.22 -7.31
CA LEU A 436 3.91 25.24 -6.83
C LEU A 436 3.20 26.41 -6.14
N VAL A 437 2.06 26.86 -6.69
CA VAL A 437 1.28 27.95 -6.11
C VAL A 437 0.74 27.58 -4.72
N GLU A 438 0.32 26.33 -4.51
CA GLU A 438 -0.25 25.90 -3.23
C GLU A 438 0.73 26.07 -2.06
N ALA A 439 2.03 25.87 -2.28
CA ALA A 439 3.06 26.08 -1.27
C ALA A 439 3.14 27.56 -0.80
N LEU A 440 2.89 28.50 -1.71
CA LEU A 440 2.98 29.94 -1.45
C LEU A 440 1.66 30.55 -0.92
N ARG A 441 0.53 29.88 -1.12
CA ARG A 441 -0.79 30.41 -0.73
C ARG A 441 -0.97 30.67 0.76
N ARG A 442 -0.10 30.10 1.59
CA ARG A 442 -0.10 30.35 3.05
C ARG A 442 0.43 31.72 3.42
N THR A 443 1.29 32.30 2.59
CA THR A 443 1.99 33.56 2.88
C THR A 443 1.57 34.69 1.95
N MET A 444 0.92 34.39 0.82
CA MET A 444 0.47 35.41 -0.13
C MET A 444 -0.80 35.02 -0.91
N PRO A 445 -1.55 36.01 -1.44
CA PRO A 445 -2.71 35.77 -2.30
C PRO A 445 -2.36 34.96 -3.57
N ARG A 446 -3.33 34.19 -4.09
CA ARG A 446 -3.15 33.30 -5.25
C ARG A 446 -2.57 34.01 -6.48
N VAL A 447 -3.00 35.24 -6.76
CA VAL A 447 -2.53 36.01 -7.93
C VAL A 447 -1.04 36.34 -7.79
N GLN A 448 -0.61 36.78 -6.61
CA GLN A 448 0.80 37.07 -6.32
C GLN A 448 1.63 35.78 -6.32
N ALA A 449 1.11 34.69 -5.76
CA ALA A 449 1.76 33.38 -5.81
C ALA A 449 1.99 32.89 -7.24
N ARG A 450 0.99 33.04 -8.12
CA ARG A 450 1.14 32.69 -9.55
C ARG A 450 2.26 33.48 -10.20
N GLN A 451 2.28 34.80 -10.00
CA GLN A 451 3.30 35.67 -10.58
C GLN A 451 4.70 35.27 -10.08
N ARG A 452 4.83 35.02 -8.77
CA ARG A 452 6.08 34.58 -8.16
C ARG A 452 6.57 33.24 -8.72
N VAL A 453 5.66 32.28 -8.92
CA VAL A 453 6.01 30.99 -9.52
C VAL A 453 6.51 31.16 -10.95
N LEU A 454 5.87 31.99 -11.77
CA LEU A 454 6.31 32.23 -13.15
C LEU A 454 7.70 32.87 -13.20
N GLU A 455 7.98 33.85 -12.34
CA GLU A 455 9.31 34.45 -12.19
C GLU A 455 10.36 33.41 -11.78
N LEU A 456 10.02 32.51 -10.85
CA LEU A 456 10.91 31.45 -10.40
C LEU A 456 11.15 30.41 -11.49
N LEU A 457 10.12 30.01 -12.24
CA LEU A 457 10.25 29.10 -13.38
C LEU A 457 11.19 29.70 -14.44
N ALA A 458 11.05 31.00 -14.74
CA ALA A 458 11.98 31.71 -15.61
C ALA A 458 13.41 31.72 -15.02
N ARG A 459 13.55 32.02 -13.72
CA ARG A 459 14.85 32.08 -13.02
C ARG A 459 15.61 30.76 -13.03
N VAL A 460 14.90 29.63 -12.93
CA VAL A 460 15.50 28.30 -13.01
C VAL A 460 15.72 27.82 -14.45
N GLY A 461 15.54 28.69 -15.44
CA GLY A 461 15.87 28.40 -16.84
C GLY A 461 14.81 27.57 -17.58
N ILE A 462 13.54 27.61 -17.17
CA ILE A 462 12.46 27.04 -17.98
C ILE A 462 12.22 27.94 -19.21
N PRO A 463 12.34 27.41 -20.45
CA PRO A 463 12.25 28.24 -21.66
C PRO A 463 10.88 28.89 -21.86
N ASP A 464 9.81 28.18 -21.50
CA ASP A 464 8.43 28.66 -21.57
C ASP A 464 7.73 28.45 -20.23
N PRO A 465 7.88 29.42 -19.29
CA PRO A 465 7.31 29.33 -17.95
C PRO A 465 5.79 29.23 -17.94
N GLU A 466 5.10 29.95 -18.84
CA GLU A 466 3.64 29.96 -18.89
C GLU A 466 3.10 28.61 -19.34
N ARG A 467 3.62 28.05 -20.43
CA ARG A 467 3.24 26.71 -20.86
C ARG A 467 3.57 25.66 -19.81
N THR A 468 4.75 25.74 -19.20
CA THR A 468 5.20 24.78 -18.18
C THR A 468 4.32 24.86 -16.93
N PHE A 469 3.89 26.06 -16.54
CA PHE A 469 2.96 26.28 -15.43
C PHE A 469 1.63 25.53 -15.66
N ASP A 470 1.12 25.56 -16.89
CA ASP A 470 -0.14 24.88 -17.25
C ASP A 470 0.04 23.41 -17.64
N SER A 471 1.28 22.93 -17.75
CA SER A 471 1.59 21.54 -18.09
C SER A 471 1.44 20.60 -16.89
N TYR A 472 1.12 19.34 -17.17
CA TYR A 472 1.17 18.24 -16.22
C TYR A 472 2.58 17.63 -16.15
N PRO A 473 2.96 16.95 -15.05
CA PRO A 473 4.30 16.37 -14.90
C PRO A 473 4.73 15.47 -16.06
N HIS A 474 3.82 14.67 -16.62
CA HIS A 474 4.09 13.77 -17.75
C HIS A 474 4.30 14.50 -19.10
N GLN A 475 4.17 15.82 -19.15
CA GLN A 475 4.32 16.64 -20.36
C GLN A 475 5.64 17.42 -20.39
N ILE A 476 6.49 17.28 -19.37
CA ILE A 476 7.79 17.95 -19.25
C ILE A 476 8.93 16.92 -19.16
N SER A 477 10.15 17.30 -19.54
CA SER A 477 11.31 16.41 -19.43
C SER A 477 11.76 16.24 -17.98
N GLY A 478 12.58 15.21 -17.71
CA GLY A 478 13.14 14.99 -16.37
C GLY A 478 13.95 16.19 -15.85
N GLY A 479 14.77 16.81 -16.70
CA GLY A 479 15.52 18.02 -16.36
C GLY A 479 14.61 19.22 -16.07
N MET A 480 13.54 19.40 -16.85
CA MET A 480 12.52 20.43 -16.56
C MET A 480 11.80 20.16 -15.24
N ALA A 481 11.45 18.91 -14.97
CA ALA A 481 10.81 18.51 -13.72
C ALA A 481 11.74 18.75 -12.51
N GLN A 482 13.05 18.53 -12.66
CA GLN A 482 14.02 18.86 -11.63
C GLN A 482 14.11 20.37 -11.38
N ARG A 483 14.19 21.19 -12.44
CA ARG A 483 14.16 22.66 -12.33
C ARG A 483 12.87 23.15 -11.64
N VAL A 484 11.73 22.55 -11.97
CA VAL A 484 10.43 22.82 -11.34
C VAL A 484 10.46 22.52 -9.83
N LEU A 485 11.03 21.39 -9.41
CA LEU A 485 11.15 21.06 -7.98
C LEU A 485 12.11 21.99 -7.25
N ILE A 486 13.23 22.36 -7.87
CA ILE A 486 14.16 23.37 -7.34
C ILE A 486 13.42 24.69 -7.15
N ALA A 487 12.69 25.17 -8.17
CA ALA A 487 11.88 26.38 -8.08
C ALA A 487 10.89 26.32 -6.91
N GLY A 488 10.18 25.19 -6.74
CA GLY A 488 9.26 24.98 -5.64
C GLY A 488 9.92 25.00 -4.27
N ALA A 489 11.09 24.37 -4.12
CA ALA A 489 11.83 24.32 -2.88
C ALA A 489 12.36 25.71 -2.47
N VAL A 490 12.86 26.51 -3.43
CA VAL A 490 13.40 27.84 -3.14
C VAL A 490 12.33 28.94 -3.09
N ALA A 491 11.11 28.67 -3.52
CA ALA A 491 10.03 29.65 -3.59
C ALA A 491 9.73 30.35 -2.25
N THR A 492 9.95 29.63 -1.15
CA THR A 492 9.74 30.13 0.21
C THR A 492 10.97 30.80 0.84
N HIS A 493 12.05 31.00 0.09
CA HIS A 493 13.33 31.52 0.58
C HIS A 493 13.86 30.77 1.82
N PRO A 494 14.12 29.46 1.70
CA PRO A 494 14.56 28.63 2.83
C PRO A 494 15.90 29.09 3.39
N LYS A 495 16.08 28.98 4.72
CA LYS A 495 17.41 29.13 5.34
C LYS A 495 18.32 27.93 5.02
N VAL A 496 17.76 26.71 5.01
CA VAL A 496 18.46 25.47 4.67
C VAL A 496 17.73 24.74 3.55
N LEU A 497 18.45 24.36 2.51
CA LEU A 497 17.97 23.49 1.44
C LEU A 497 18.61 22.11 1.59
N ILE A 498 17.79 21.07 1.76
CA ILE A 498 18.25 19.69 1.70
C ILE A 498 17.99 19.19 0.29
N ALA A 499 19.04 18.84 -0.45
CA ALA A 499 18.94 18.31 -1.80
C ALA A 499 19.35 16.84 -1.79
N ASP A 500 18.38 15.93 -1.88
CA ASP A 500 18.64 14.48 -1.93
C ASP A 500 18.75 14.01 -3.36
N GLU A 501 19.98 13.65 -3.75
CA GLU A 501 20.34 13.15 -5.07
C GLU A 501 19.76 13.99 -6.22
N PRO A 502 19.99 15.33 -6.23
CA PRO A 502 19.27 16.25 -7.13
C PRO A 502 19.65 16.11 -8.60
N THR A 503 20.63 15.26 -8.92
CA THR A 503 21.12 15.02 -10.28
C THR A 503 20.91 13.56 -10.72
N THR A 504 20.33 12.71 -9.88
CA THR A 504 20.11 11.29 -10.23
C THR A 504 19.12 11.18 -11.40
N ALA A 505 19.37 10.23 -12.30
CA ALA A 505 18.57 9.96 -13.49
C ALA A 505 18.52 11.09 -14.54
N LEU A 506 19.47 12.03 -14.52
CA LEU A 506 19.69 13.05 -15.56
C LEU A 506 20.95 12.76 -16.37
N ASP A 507 21.00 13.21 -17.63
CA ASP A 507 22.22 13.16 -18.44
C ASP A 507 23.29 14.12 -17.91
N VAL A 508 24.57 13.82 -18.17
CA VAL A 508 25.73 14.53 -17.59
C VAL A 508 25.69 16.04 -17.88
N THR A 509 25.22 16.46 -19.05
CA THR A 509 25.11 17.87 -19.41
C THR A 509 24.06 18.56 -18.54
N VAL A 510 22.85 17.99 -18.44
CA VAL A 510 21.79 18.52 -17.58
C VAL A 510 22.19 18.48 -16.10
N GLN A 511 22.94 17.46 -15.65
CA GLN A 511 23.45 17.41 -14.27
C GLN A 511 24.31 18.63 -13.94
N ALA A 512 25.27 18.97 -14.80
CA ALA A 512 26.12 20.15 -14.62
C ALA A 512 25.29 21.44 -14.53
N GLU A 513 24.33 21.62 -15.44
CA GLU A 513 23.44 22.79 -15.42
C GLU A 513 22.61 22.90 -14.12
N ILE A 514 22.17 21.76 -13.56
CA ILE A 514 21.42 21.72 -12.30
C ILE A 514 22.33 22.08 -11.12
N LEU A 515 23.57 21.60 -11.09
CA LEU A 515 24.52 21.93 -10.02
C LEU A 515 24.90 23.40 -10.05
N ASP A 516 25.13 23.97 -11.24
CA ASP A 516 25.37 25.41 -11.41
C ASP A 516 24.17 26.24 -10.96
N LEU A 517 22.95 25.82 -11.32
CA LEU A 517 21.74 26.47 -10.82
C LEU A 517 21.66 26.46 -9.29
N LEU A 518 21.94 25.32 -8.65
CA LEU A 518 21.94 25.22 -7.18
C LEU A 518 23.00 26.15 -6.57
N ARG A 519 24.21 26.19 -7.14
CA ARG A 519 25.31 27.07 -6.72
C ARG A 519 24.93 28.55 -6.83
N GLU A 520 24.28 28.95 -7.92
CA GLU A 520 23.82 30.32 -8.12
C GLU A 520 22.73 30.70 -7.11
N LEU A 521 21.70 29.85 -6.96
CA LEU A 521 20.60 30.09 -6.01
C LEU A 521 21.13 30.15 -4.58
N GLN A 522 22.11 29.31 -4.25
CA GLN A 522 22.75 29.29 -2.95
C GLN A 522 23.40 30.64 -2.62
N ARG A 523 24.16 31.20 -3.57
CA ARG A 523 24.82 32.50 -3.43
C ARG A 523 23.84 33.67 -3.39
N GLU A 524 22.84 33.64 -4.27
CA GLU A 524 21.81 34.68 -4.39
C GLU A 524 20.96 34.76 -3.12
N LEU A 525 20.50 33.60 -2.62
CA LEU A 525 19.61 33.51 -1.46
C LEU A 525 20.35 33.42 -0.12
N LYS A 526 21.68 33.26 -0.14
CA LYS A 526 22.53 33.03 1.04
C LYS A 526 22.05 31.85 1.91
N MET A 527 21.48 30.83 1.27
CA MET A 527 20.98 29.64 1.95
C MET A 527 22.12 28.66 2.22
N ALA A 528 21.99 27.90 3.31
CA ALA A 528 22.83 26.73 3.52
C ALA A 528 22.29 25.54 2.70
N VAL A 529 23.18 24.69 2.19
CA VAL A 529 22.78 23.52 1.40
C VAL A 529 23.35 22.26 2.01
N LEU A 530 22.48 21.31 2.36
CA LEU A 530 22.86 19.94 2.68
C LEU A 530 22.63 19.09 1.44
N LEU A 531 23.71 18.75 0.74
CA LEU A 531 23.67 17.95 -0.47
C LEU A 531 23.84 16.47 -0.12
N VAL A 532 22.77 15.68 -0.22
CA VAL A 532 22.85 14.24 -0.05
C VAL A 532 23.13 13.60 -1.41
N THR A 533 24.21 12.84 -1.52
CA THR A 533 24.59 12.21 -2.79
C THR A 533 25.42 10.95 -2.57
N HIS A 534 25.55 10.12 -3.60
CA HIS A 534 26.53 9.04 -3.63
C HIS A 534 27.69 9.32 -4.58
N ASN A 535 27.67 10.44 -5.32
CA ASN A 535 28.67 10.79 -6.31
C ASN A 535 29.68 11.81 -5.74
N PHE A 536 30.93 11.37 -5.57
CA PHE A 536 32.03 12.22 -5.09
C PHE A 536 32.43 13.31 -6.09
N GLY A 537 32.30 13.11 -7.41
CA GLY A 537 32.58 14.18 -8.39
C GLY A 537 31.69 15.41 -8.18
N VAL A 538 30.42 15.19 -7.84
CA VAL A 538 29.48 16.27 -7.49
C VAL A 538 29.89 16.99 -6.20
N VAL A 539 30.43 16.25 -5.24
CA VAL A 539 30.91 16.79 -3.96
C VAL A 539 32.16 17.64 -4.16
N ALA A 540 33.09 17.16 -5.00
CA ALA A 540 34.31 17.88 -5.35
C ALA A 540 34.00 19.22 -6.04
N ASP A 541 32.95 19.26 -6.86
CA ASP A 541 32.54 20.44 -7.60
C ASP A 541 31.79 21.47 -6.72
N LEU A 542 30.83 21.03 -5.89
CA LEU A 542 29.87 21.93 -5.26
C LEU A 542 30.06 22.16 -3.75
N CYS A 543 30.64 21.21 -3.00
CA CYS A 543 30.63 21.25 -1.53
C CYS A 543 31.88 21.92 -0.94
N ASP A 544 31.70 22.62 0.19
CA ASP A 544 32.80 23.15 1.00
C ASP A 544 33.35 22.07 1.95
N ARG A 545 32.43 21.33 2.58
CA ARG A 545 32.72 20.25 3.52
C ARG A 545 31.94 18.98 3.16
N VAL A 546 32.45 17.83 3.60
CA VAL A 546 31.83 16.53 3.38
C VAL A 546 31.79 15.71 4.67
N VAL A 547 30.68 15.00 4.86
CA VAL A 547 30.43 13.98 5.88
C VAL A 547 30.23 12.65 5.14
N VAL A 548 31.18 11.73 5.30
CA VAL A 548 31.13 10.40 4.70
C VAL A 548 30.42 9.45 5.65
N MET A 549 29.37 8.78 5.16
CA MET A 549 28.55 7.83 5.89
C MET A 549 28.72 6.40 5.39
N ARG A 550 28.80 5.47 6.34
CA ARG A 550 28.79 4.02 6.10
C ARG A 550 28.02 3.31 7.20
N ASP A 551 27.16 2.35 6.84
CA ASP A 551 26.45 1.49 7.80
C ASP A 551 25.78 2.29 8.94
N GLY A 552 25.14 3.41 8.60
CA GLY A 552 24.43 4.27 9.56
C GLY A 552 25.33 5.18 10.41
N ARG A 553 26.64 5.25 10.15
CA ARG A 553 27.62 6.04 10.92
C ARG A 553 28.30 7.07 10.04
N ASP A 554 28.62 8.23 10.59
CA ASP A 554 29.58 9.19 10.04
C ASP A 554 31.01 8.68 10.31
N VAL A 555 31.69 8.24 9.26
CA VAL A 555 33.00 7.61 9.35
C VAL A 555 34.16 8.58 9.14
N GLU A 556 33.92 9.68 8.42
CA GLU A 556 34.92 10.72 8.20
C GLU A 556 34.23 12.05 7.85
N THR A 557 34.72 13.16 8.40
CA THR A 557 34.20 14.50 8.16
C THR A 557 35.36 15.48 7.98
N GLY A 558 35.31 16.35 6.98
CA GLY A 558 36.36 17.34 6.73
C GLY A 558 36.06 18.29 5.58
N GLU A 559 36.97 19.22 5.33
CA GLU A 559 36.95 20.02 4.09
C GLU A 559 37.13 19.12 2.88
N VAL A 560 36.39 19.40 1.80
CA VAL A 560 36.41 18.57 0.59
C VAL A 560 37.83 18.39 0.06
N ARG A 561 38.62 19.48 -0.02
CA ARG A 561 40.02 19.40 -0.48
C ARG A 561 40.88 18.47 0.37
N GLN A 562 40.68 18.47 1.69
CA GLN A 562 41.42 17.60 2.59
C GLN A 562 41.00 16.14 2.41
N ILE A 563 39.70 15.87 2.32
CA ILE A 563 39.16 14.52 2.17
C ILE A 563 39.60 13.87 0.85
N PHE A 564 39.65 14.64 -0.24
CA PHE A 564 40.12 14.15 -1.54
C PHE A 564 41.63 13.97 -1.61
N SER A 565 42.42 14.87 -1.00
CA SER A 565 43.88 14.80 -1.09
C SER A 565 44.52 13.85 -0.06
N ARG A 566 43.92 13.71 1.12
CA ARG A 566 44.44 12.93 2.25
C ARG A 566 43.30 12.26 3.04
N PRO A 567 42.53 11.34 2.42
CA PRO A 567 41.50 10.58 3.13
C PRO A 567 42.11 9.73 4.24
N ALA A 568 41.59 9.86 5.46
CA ALA A 568 42.07 9.15 6.64
C ALA A 568 41.41 7.77 6.78
N HIS A 569 40.10 7.67 6.52
CA HIS A 569 39.34 6.44 6.74
C HIS A 569 39.42 5.50 5.52
N GLU A 570 39.64 4.20 5.77
CA GLU A 570 39.84 3.19 4.72
C GLU A 570 38.67 3.10 3.72
N TYR A 571 37.43 3.24 4.21
CA TYR A 571 36.25 3.31 3.35
C TYR A 571 36.27 4.54 2.43
N THR A 572 36.67 5.71 2.93
CA THR A 572 36.75 6.92 2.12
C THR A 572 37.80 6.77 1.01
N LYS A 573 38.96 6.17 1.34
CA LYS A 573 39.97 5.78 0.33
C LYS A 573 39.36 4.88 -0.73
N SER A 574 38.70 3.79 -0.31
CA SER A 574 38.08 2.84 -1.23
C SER A 574 37.00 3.49 -2.13
N LEU A 575 36.22 4.42 -1.59
CA LEU A 575 35.22 5.16 -2.37
C LEU A 575 35.89 6.09 -3.40
N ILE A 576 36.94 6.80 -3.02
CA ILE A 576 37.69 7.69 -3.93
C ILE A 576 38.40 6.86 -5.01
N ASP A 577 39.06 5.75 -4.65
CA ASP A 577 39.74 4.84 -5.58
C ASP A 577 38.77 4.18 -6.57
N SER A 578 37.48 4.12 -6.22
CA SER A 578 36.42 3.61 -7.10
C SER A 578 35.95 4.65 -8.13
N ILE A 579 36.36 5.91 -8.00
CA ILE A 579 36.10 6.96 -8.99
C ILE A 579 37.12 6.77 -10.11
N LEU A 580 36.63 6.40 -11.29
CA LEU A 580 37.46 6.32 -12.48
C LEU A 580 37.93 7.73 -12.85
N ASP A 581 39.23 7.97 -12.83
CA ASP A 581 39.82 9.19 -13.39
C ASP A 581 39.89 9.06 -14.92
N GLU A 582 39.71 10.16 -15.66
CA GLU A 582 39.72 10.16 -17.14
C GLU A 582 41.07 9.68 -17.72
N GLU A 583 42.14 9.75 -16.92
CA GLU A 583 43.48 9.28 -17.29
C GLU A 583 43.70 7.77 -17.05
N THR A 584 42.83 7.12 -16.26
CA THR A 584 42.93 5.69 -15.95
C THR A 584 42.10 4.83 -16.91
N LEU A 585 42.73 4.43 -18.02
CA LEU A 585 42.24 3.30 -18.81
C LEU A 585 42.22 2.04 -17.94
N ARG A 586 41.08 1.33 -17.87
CA ARG A 586 41.04 -0.02 -17.27
C ARG A 586 42.10 -0.90 -17.95
N THR A 587 43.10 -1.30 -17.19
CA THR A 587 44.20 -2.17 -17.67
C THR A 587 43.95 -3.64 -17.33
N ASP A 588 43.04 -3.91 -16.40
CA ASP A 588 42.59 -5.25 -16.06
C ASP A 588 41.91 -5.91 -17.25
N ALA A 589 42.51 -7.03 -17.68
CA ALA A 589 41.98 -7.85 -18.76
C ALA A 589 40.52 -8.23 -18.44
N PRO A 590 39.61 -8.20 -19.43
CA PRO A 590 38.26 -8.68 -19.23
C PRO A 590 38.34 -10.10 -18.68
N VAL A 591 37.59 -10.38 -17.61
CA VAL A 591 37.52 -11.71 -17.01
C VAL A 591 37.17 -12.67 -18.14
N SER A 592 38.18 -13.42 -18.57
CA SER A 592 38.04 -14.47 -19.58
C SER A 592 36.87 -15.32 -19.12
N LYS A 593 35.81 -15.40 -19.94
CA LYS A 593 34.76 -16.39 -19.74
C LYS A 593 35.49 -17.72 -19.64
N ALA A 594 35.64 -18.23 -18.41
CA ALA A 594 36.04 -19.59 -18.19
C ALA A 594 35.14 -20.41 -19.10
N LYS A 595 35.76 -21.12 -20.06
CA LYS A 595 35.07 -22.01 -20.96
C LYS A 595 34.16 -22.89 -20.10
N GLU A 596 32.86 -22.65 -20.15
CA GLU A 596 31.86 -23.66 -19.81
C GLU A 596 32.01 -24.75 -20.87
N GLY A 597 33.02 -25.58 -20.66
CA GLY A 597 33.23 -26.82 -21.36
C GLY A 597 32.35 -27.89 -20.74
N ALA A 598 31.47 -28.43 -21.58
CA ALA A 598 31.05 -29.83 -21.59
C ALA A 598 30.61 -30.45 -20.24
N ARG A 599 29.30 -30.46 -19.98
CA ARG A 599 28.45 -31.66 -20.13
C ARG A 599 26.99 -31.35 -19.82
#